data_AF-K9WWF0-F1
#
_entry.id   AF-K9WWF0-F1
#
_cell.length_a   1.000
_cell.length_b   1.000
_cell.length_c   1.000
_cell.angle_alpha   90.00
_cell.angle_beta   90.00
_cell.angle_gamma   90.00
#
_symmetry.space_group_name_H-M   'P 1'
#
loop_
_entity.id
_entity.type
_entity.pdbx_description
1 polymer ?
#
loop_
_entity_poly.entity_id
_entity_poly.type
_entity_poly.pdbx_seq_one_letter_code
_entity_poly.pdbx_strand_id
1 'polypeptide(L)'
;MKETIKFPKNQITTANWRLTPGYLHSGFVDFESAHILLGRFLEDRTSENPLSEKELFDQDGIFEWGNAKPLEKVINGREDLEFLLKHPTLFRQSITIIEPWEHVGVNQNGEEVRASKNIAYIAQKVADMDSILLPVWSSGIIDLEVVVPAITSGYAVVVEGGNPSVYDASTWTSPKCPRADMFALVEKLLISRSPTSAPVIFICVGHQLAAEGHIRLIRQAVQQVLSLTSLERDKDGRAIKSLQAVASRIATMGKTMQIKKRDGRTVATGWDDDHFAVTRNEAKEVGKRVLLPYQSPNGEANGIPWEIIHAHDVTADTHEGVIDTTIQYEHEVSISMFHSDEVNEEAILFANWAYRMIHDAIVPYRHIIAGSCLSWLIQLPDAMEILCSTAGENGEIVTECSATCINYKDFETKKIRRSFTCQFHPELLSDLCAIGNSEAPSYYTLKNDDGVRLFVRLLYAGMQE
;
A
#
# COMPACT_ATOMS: atom_id res chain seq x y z
N MET A 1 -28.23 22.23 14.11
CA MET A 1 -27.93 21.77 15.48
C MET A 1 -26.77 20.82 15.37
N LYS A 2 -25.63 21.10 16.00
CA LYS A 2 -24.47 20.19 16.05
C LYS A 2 -24.84 19.05 16.99
N GLU A 3 -25.14 17.87 16.46
CA GLU A 3 -25.13 16.66 17.27
C GLU A 3 -23.68 16.37 17.64
N THR A 4 -23.38 16.59 18.90
CA THR A 4 -22.18 16.11 19.58
C THR A 4 -22.06 14.61 19.35
N ILE A 5 -21.03 14.20 18.60
CA ILE A 5 -20.56 12.82 18.52
C ILE A 5 -20.42 12.31 19.96
N LYS A 6 -21.26 11.35 20.34
CA LYS A 6 -21.13 10.64 21.62
C LYS A 6 -19.94 9.70 21.49
N PHE A 7 -18.79 10.09 22.00
CA PHE A 7 -17.69 9.16 22.24
C PHE A 7 -18.19 8.04 23.18
N PRO A 8 -17.94 6.75 22.87
CA PRO A 8 -18.34 5.67 23.76
C PRO A 8 -17.67 5.84 25.12
N LYS A 9 -18.45 5.64 26.20
CA LYS A 9 -18.04 5.83 27.60
C LYS A 9 -16.97 4.85 28.09
N ASN A 10 -16.56 3.88 27.28
CA ASN A 10 -15.59 2.84 27.61
C ASN A 10 -14.43 2.84 26.60
N GLN A 11 -13.48 3.78 26.71
CA GLN A 11 -12.22 3.63 25.98
C GLN A 11 -11.37 2.56 26.66
N ILE A 12 -11.04 1.52 25.89
CA ILE A 12 -10.09 0.48 26.31
C ILE A 12 -8.69 1.10 26.38
N THR A 13 -8.02 0.92 27.53
CA THR A 13 -6.58 1.19 27.69
C THR A 13 -5.74 -0.08 27.44
N THR A 14 -4.43 0.05 27.28
CA THR A 14 -3.48 -1.08 27.13
C THR A 14 -3.64 -2.19 28.17
N ALA A 15 -4.08 -1.88 29.40
CA ALA A 15 -4.37 -2.86 30.44
C ALA A 15 -5.48 -3.87 30.08
N ASN A 16 -6.34 -3.53 29.12
CA ASN A 16 -7.45 -4.37 28.65
C ASN A 16 -7.10 -5.16 27.38
N TRP A 17 -5.92 -4.94 26.80
CA TRP A 17 -5.51 -5.60 25.56
C TRP A 17 -5.27 -7.08 25.78
N ARG A 18 -5.71 -7.90 24.82
CA ARG A 18 -5.33 -9.31 24.84
C ARG A 18 -3.83 -9.44 24.64
N LEU A 19 -3.20 -10.21 25.53
CA LEU A 19 -1.79 -10.57 25.43
C LEU A 19 -1.55 -11.85 24.63
N THR A 20 -2.60 -12.66 24.47
CA THR A 20 -2.58 -13.89 23.68
C THR A 20 -3.26 -13.63 22.32
N PRO A 21 -2.53 -13.78 21.21
CA PRO A 21 -3.08 -13.59 19.87
C PRO A 21 -4.11 -14.67 19.46
N GLY A 22 -4.88 -14.36 18.42
CA GLY A 22 -6.02 -15.17 17.98
C GLY A 22 -7.27 -14.87 18.79
N TYR A 23 -8.32 -14.38 18.14
CA TYR A 23 -9.59 -14.08 18.79
C TYR A 23 -10.56 -15.27 18.72
N LEU A 24 -10.57 -15.98 17.58
CA LEU A 24 -11.38 -17.15 17.33
C LEU A 24 -10.74 -18.39 17.98
N HIS A 25 -9.43 -18.57 17.83
CA HIS A 25 -8.64 -19.66 18.43
C HIS A 25 -7.46 -19.10 19.23
N SER A 26 -7.75 -18.68 20.46
CA SER A 26 -6.75 -18.05 21.32
C SER A 26 -5.51 -18.91 21.55
N GLY A 27 -4.35 -18.39 21.18
CA GLY A 27 -3.03 -19.02 21.39
C GLY A 27 -2.61 -20.03 20.33
N PHE A 28 -3.43 -20.23 19.28
CA PHE A 28 -3.16 -21.20 18.20
C PHE A 28 -2.93 -20.55 16.83
N VAL A 29 -2.68 -19.23 16.82
CA VAL A 29 -2.40 -18.49 15.59
C VAL A 29 -0.91 -18.25 15.49
N ASP A 30 -0.34 -18.57 14.33
CA ASP A 30 1.02 -18.22 13.92
C ASP A 30 1.05 -17.90 12.42
N PHE A 31 2.24 -17.74 11.86
CA PHE A 31 2.40 -17.39 10.45
C PHE A 31 1.96 -18.52 9.51
N GLU A 32 2.30 -19.76 9.82
CA GLU A 32 1.94 -20.89 8.98
C GLU A 32 0.43 -21.12 9.00
N SER A 33 -0.20 -21.04 10.18
CA SER A 33 -1.65 -21.17 10.30
C SER A 33 -2.39 -20.09 9.51
N ALA A 34 -1.99 -18.81 9.65
CA ALA A 34 -2.60 -17.71 8.92
C ALA A 34 -2.45 -17.91 7.41
N HIS A 35 -1.24 -18.24 6.94
CA HIS A 35 -0.97 -18.44 5.52
C HIS A 35 -1.75 -19.62 4.92
N ILE A 36 -1.90 -20.74 5.64
CA ILE A 36 -2.73 -21.88 5.23
C ILE A 36 -4.21 -21.47 5.12
N LEU A 37 -4.72 -20.70 6.08
CA LEU A 37 -6.11 -20.23 6.08
C LEU A 37 -6.41 -19.28 4.91
N LEU A 38 -5.51 -18.34 4.63
CA LEU A 38 -5.58 -17.47 3.46
C LEU A 38 -5.58 -18.30 2.16
N GLY A 39 -4.71 -19.31 2.05
CA GLY A 39 -4.68 -20.23 0.91
C GLY A 39 -5.99 -20.99 0.72
N ARG A 40 -6.56 -21.54 1.79
CA ARG A 40 -7.87 -22.22 1.77
C ARG A 40 -9.02 -21.29 1.39
N PHE A 41 -8.97 -20.02 1.81
CA PHE A 41 -9.97 -19.04 1.39
C PHE A 41 -9.95 -18.84 -0.12
N LEU A 42 -8.76 -18.75 -0.71
CA LEU A 42 -8.53 -18.49 -2.14
C LEU A 42 -8.73 -19.70 -3.06
N GLU A 43 -8.60 -20.92 -2.54
CA GLU A 43 -8.63 -22.18 -3.30
C GLU A 43 -9.86 -22.29 -4.23
N ASP A 44 -11.04 -21.94 -3.71
CA ASP A 44 -12.29 -21.96 -4.46
C ASP A 44 -13.31 -20.94 -3.86
N ARG A 45 -14.57 -20.97 -4.29
CA ARG A 45 -15.69 -20.17 -3.72
C ARG A 45 -16.65 -20.95 -2.81
N THR A 46 -16.42 -22.24 -2.61
CA THR A 46 -17.35 -23.18 -1.96
C THR A 46 -16.83 -23.82 -0.67
N SER A 47 -15.53 -23.79 -0.37
CA SER A 47 -14.99 -24.42 0.83
C SER A 47 -15.56 -23.80 2.10
N GLU A 48 -15.88 -24.66 3.05
CA GLU A 48 -16.44 -24.29 4.34
C GLU A 48 -15.42 -23.52 5.19
N ASN A 49 -15.96 -22.65 6.06
CA ASN A 49 -15.19 -21.90 7.05
C ASN A 49 -14.46 -22.88 7.99
N PRO A 50 -13.12 -22.91 8.00
CA PRO A 50 -12.36 -23.79 8.88
C PRO A 50 -12.32 -23.30 10.34
N LEU A 51 -12.74 -22.06 10.60
CA LEU A 51 -12.67 -21.43 11.92
C LEU A 51 -13.99 -21.55 12.67
N SER A 52 -13.92 -21.62 14.01
CA SER A 52 -15.09 -21.60 14.89
C SER A 52 -16.04 -20.44 14.58
N GLU A 53 -17.34 -20.70 14.59
CA GLU A 53 -18.37 -19.66 14.55
C GLU A 53 -18.46 -18.95 15.90
N LYS A 54 -17.59 -17.96 16.09
CA LYS A 54 -17.68 -17.00 17.19
C LYS A 54 -18.04 -15.64 16.62
N GLU A 55 -18.96 -14.96 17.28
CA GLU A 55 -19.36 -13.60 16.95
C GLU A 55 -18.18 -12.64 17.12
N LEU A 56 -17.93 -11.84 16.08
CA LEU A 56 -16.90 -10.79 16.09
C LEU A 56 -17.45 -9.47 16.66
N PHE A 57 -18.77 -9.31 16.67
CA PHE A 57 -19.46 -8.15 17.20
C PHE A 57 -19.64 -8.33 18.71
N ASP A 58 -19.54 -7.24 19.47
CA ASP A 58 -19.82 -7.27 20.90
C ASP A 58 -21.32 -7.52 21.16
N GLN A 59 -21.71 -7.83 22.40
CA GLN A 59 -23.10 -8.11 22.79
C GLN A 59 -24.06 -6.95 22.45
N ASP A 60 -23.55 -5.73 22.43
CA ASP A 60 -24.29 -4.51 22.08
C ASP A 60 -24.37 -4.27 20.56
N GLY A 61 -23.81 -5.18 19.74
CA GLY A 61 -23.76 -5.08 18.28
C GLY A 61 -22.73 -4.08 17.74
N ILE A 62 -21.86 -3.55 18.60
CA ILE A 62 -20.89 -2.52 18.24
C ILE A 62 -19.59 -3.16 17.74
N PHE A 63 -19.14 -2.76 16.55
CA PHE A 63 -17.83 -3.10 16.00
C PHE A 63 -17.04 -1.80 15.74
N GLU A 64 -16.25 -1.37 16.72
CA GLU A 64 -15.55 -0.09 16.69
C GLU A 64 -14.18 -0.16 17.39
N TRP A 65 -13.20 0.57 16.84
CA TRP A 65 -11.84 0.60 17.36
C TRP A 65 -11.76 1.16 18.78
N GLY A 66 -11.03 0.46 19.65
CA GLY A 66 -10.84 0.85 21.05
C GLY A 66 -12.09 0.68 21.94
N ASN A 67 -13.18 0.12 21.40
CA ASN A 67 -14.41 -0.14 22.16
C ASN A 67 -14.42 -1.53 22.81
N ALA A 68 -14.15 -2.57 22.03
CA ALA A 68 -14.21 -3.96 22.45
C ALA A 68 -13.23 -4.84 21.65
N LYS A 69 -13.10 -6.10 22.06
CA LYS A 69 -12.38 -7.12 21.29
C LYS A 69 -13.19 -7.47 20.04
N PRO A 70 -12.58 -7.78 18.88
CA PRO A 70 -11.13 -7.90 18.65
C PRO A 70 -10.40 -6.61 18.26
N LEU A 71 -11.09 -5.45 18.28
CA LEU A 71 -10.55 -4.15 17.86
C LEU A 71 -9.95 -3.34 19.02
N GLU A 72 -9.44 -4.02 20.05
CA GLU A 72 -9.02 -3.35 21.29
C GLU A 72 -7.71 -2.55 21.13
N LYS A 73 -6.86 -2.90 20.15
CA LYS A 73 -5.48 -2.41 20.03
C LYS A 73 -5.38 -1.16 19.13
N VAL A 74 -5.41 0.02 19.74
CA VAL A 74 -5.25 1.32 19.06
C VAL A 74 -4.04 2.06 19.62
N ILE A 75 -3.10 2.45 18.78
CA ILE A 75 -1.92 3.23 19.17
C ILE A 75 -2.29 4.72 19.18
N ASN A 76 -2.68 5.26 20.33
CA ASN A 76 -3.05 6.68 20.46
C ASN A 76 -1.84 7.58 20.78
N GLY A 77 -0.73 6.99 21.23
CA GLY A 77 0.46 7.72 21.62
C GLY A 77 1.67 6.82 21.85
N ARG A 78 2.75 7.43 22.36
CA ARG A 78 4.04 6.77 22.57
C ARG A 78 3.95 5.65 23.59
N GLU A 79 3.15 5.82 24.64
CA GLU A 79 2.97 4.85 25.71
C GLU A 79 2.37 3.54 25.20
N ASP A 80 1.42 3.62 24.26
CA ASP A 80 0.79 2.46 23.61
C ASP A 80 1.81 1.71 22.74
N LEU A 81 2.63 2.43 21.99
CA LEU A 81 3.72 1.84 21.20
C LEU A 81 4.75 1.15 22.12
N GLU A 82 5.19 1.82 23.18
CA GLU A 82 6.13 1.27 24.16
C GLU A 82 5.57 0.03 24.85
N PHE A 83 4.25 -0.05 25.06
CA PHE A 83 3.60 -1.25 25.55
C PHE A 83 3.71 -2.40 24.55
N LEU A 84 3.44 -2.17 23.26
CA LEU A 84 3.55 -3.22 22.24
C LEU A 84 5.01 -3.67 22.04
N LEU A 85 5.98 -2.76 22.12
CA LEU A 85 7.41 -3.11 22.05
C LEU A 85 7.84 -4.04 23.19
N LYS A 86 7.19 -3.98 24.35
CA LYS A 86 7.40 -4.92 25.46
C LYS A 86 6.71 -6.27 25.25
N HIS A 87 5.81 -6.36 24.28
CA HIS A 87 5.02 -7.57 23.96
C HIS A 87 5.09 -7.88 22.45
N PRO A 88 6.29 -8.22 21.91
CA PRO A 88 6.52 -8.31 20.46
C PRO A 88 5.66 -9.37 19.75
N THR A 89 5.15 -10.37 20.48
CA THR A 89 4.19 -11.35 19.94
C THR A 89 2.91 -10.69 19.42
N LEU A 90 2.50 -9.57 20.01
CA LEU A 90 1.32 -8.83 19.56
C LEU A 90 1.50 -8.23 18.17
N PHE A 91 2.69 -7.70 17.85
CA PHE A 91 2.97 -7.21 16.50
C PHE A 91 3.13 -8.33 15.50
N ARG A 92 3.90 -9.37 15.85
CA ARG A 92 4.25 -10.48 14.94
C ARG A 92 3.05 -11.27 14.44
N GLN A 93 1.96 -11.27 15.21
CA GLN A 93 0.73 -12.02 14.92
C GLN A 93 -0.44 -11.08 14.59
N SER A 94 -0.14 -9.87 14.11
CA SER A 94 -1.14 -8.91 13.67
C SER A 94 -0.86 -8.34 12.30
N ILE A 95 -1.91 -7.88 11.64
CA ILE A 95 -1.79 -6.83 10.61
C ILE A 95 -1.79 -5.46 11.29
N THR A 96 -0.95 -4.54 10.81
CA THR A 96 -1.00 -3.14 11.24
C THR A 96 -1.73 -2.32 10.21
N ILE A 97 -2.72 -1.54 10.62
CA ILE A 97 -3.52 -0.68 9.74
C ILE A 97 -3.23 0.77 10.10
N ILE A 98 -2.81 1.57 9.13
CA ILE A 98 -2.49 2.98 9.27
C ILE A 98 -3.64 3.77 8.64
N GLU A 99 -4.26 4.66 9.40
CA GLU A 99 -5.27 5.60 8.88
C GLU A 99 -4.63 6.99 8.68
N PRO A 100 -4.38 7.42 7.42
CA PRO A 100 -3.94 8.79 7.14
C PRO A 100 -5.03 9.83 7.43
N TRP A 101 -6.30 9.41 7.43
CA TRP A 101 -7.48 10.24 7.64
C TRP A 101 -8.57 9.50 8.41
N GLU A 102 -9.52 10.22 9.00
CA GLU A 102 -10.55 9.65 9.89
C GLU A 102 -11.55 8.71 9.19
N HIS A 103 -11.75 8.92 7.89
CA HIS A 103 -12.59 8.08 7.02
C HIS A 103 -12.08 8.14 5.57
N VAL A 104 -12.45 7.15 4.75
CA VAL A 104 -12.09 7.12 3.32
C VAL A 104 -13.08 7.89 2.46
N GLY A 105 -14.26 8.22 2.99
CA GLY A 105 -15.26 9.06 2.35
C GLY A 105 -16.62 8.93 3.02
N VAL A 106 -17.66 9.50 2.41
CA VAL A 106 -19.05 9.47 2.89
C VAL A 106 -19.93 8.76 1.87
N ASN A 107 -20.60 7.68 2.27
CA ASN A 107 -21.38 6.84 1.37
C ASN A 107 -22.73 7.48 0.99
N GLN A 108 -23.53 6.78 0.18
CA GLN A 108 -24.83 7.28 -0.29
C GLN A 108 -25.85 7.51 0.83
N ASN A 109 -25.66 6.86 1.99
CA ASN A 109 -26.50 7.01 3.17
C ASN A 109 -26.05 8.18 4.07
N GLY A 110 -24.96 8.87 3.71
CA GLY A 110 -24.38 9.94 4.52
C GLY A 110 -23.49 9.43 5.65
N GLU A 111 -23.07 8.16 5.61
CA GLU A 111 -22.23 7.55 6.64
C GLU A 111 -20.75 7.72 6.30
N GLU A 112 -19.96 8.13 7.30
CA GLU A 112 -18.49 8.14 7.20
C GLU A 112 -17.97 6.70 7.17
N VAL A 113 -17.23 6.37 6.12
CA VAL A 113 -16.73 5.02 5.88
C VAL A 113 -15.32 4.88 6.47
N ARG A 114 -15.23 4.21 7.61
CA ARG A 114 -13.96 3.86 8.25
C ARG A 114 -13.50 2.46 7.83
N ALA A 115 -12.86 2.37 6.66
CA ALA A 115 -12.52 1.12 5.98
C ALA A 115 -11.52 0.22 6.73
N SER A 116 -10.73 0.77 7.65
CA SER A 116 -9.86 -0.01 8.55
C SER A 116 -10.60 -1.11 9.32
N LYS A 117 -11.88 -0.89 9.65
CA LYS A 117 -12.73 -1.90 10.29
C LYS A 117 -12.97 -3.10 9.38
N ASN A 118 -13.13 -2.87 8.09
CA ASN A 118 -13.36 -3.91 7.10
C ASN A 118 -12.12 -4.81 6.99
N ILE A 119 -10.94 -4.23 6.91
CA ILE A 119 -9.67 -4.98 6.90
C ILE A 119 -9.53 -5.84 8.15
N ALA A 120 -9.74 -5.26 9.32
CA ALA A 120 -9.62 -6.00 10.58
C ALA A 120 -10.63 -7.14 10.67
N TYR A 121 -11.87 -6.92 10.23
CA TYR A 121 -12.88 -7.97 10.18
C TYR A 121 -12.49 -9.09 9.20
N ILE A 122 -12.07 -8.76 7.98
CA ILE A 122 -11.66 -9.74 6.97
C ILE A 122 -10.50 -10.56 7.50
N ALA A 123 -9.45 -9.92 8.03
CA ALA A 123 -8.28 -10.59 8.56
C ALA A 123 -8.62 -11.54 9.72
N GLN A 124 -9.50 -11.11 10.63
CA GLN A 124 -9.95 -11.94 11.74
C GLN A 124 -10.84 -13.10 11.26
N LYS A 125 -11.79 -12.84 10.36
CA LYS A 125 -12.77 -13.83 9.90
C LYS A 125 -12.18 -14.88 8.96
N VAL A 126 -11.18 -14.50 8.16
CA VAL A 126 -10.56 -15.36 7.15
C VAL A 126 -9.39 -16.16 7.73
N ALA A 127 -8.55 -15.54 8.56
CA ALA A 127 -7.29 -16.12 8.99
C ALA A 127 -6.98 -15.99 10.49
N ASP A 128 -7.96 -15.54 11.29
CA ASP A 128 -7.81 -15.28 12.74
C ASP A 128 -6.64 -14.35 13.10
N MET A 129 -6.27 -13.45 12.16
CA MET A 129 -5.20 -12.50 12.35
C MET A 129 -5.70 -11.34 13.22
N ASP A 130 -4.98 -11.07 14.31
CA ASP A 130 -5.25 -9.87 15.11
C ASP A 130 -4.94 -8.61 14.29
N SER A 131 -5.48 -7.46 14.70
CA SER A 131 -5.23 -6.19 14.05
C SER A 131 -4.81 -5.12 15.06
N ILE A 132 -3.91 -4.24 14.62
CA ILE A 132 -3.45 -3.07 15.38
C ILE A 132 -3.71 -1.83 14.55
N LEU A 133 -4.39 -0.85 15.12
CA LEU A 133 -4.66 0.42 14.45
C LEU A 133 -3.64 1.48 14.87
N LEU A 134 -3.06 2.17 13.88
CA LEU A 134 -2.31 3.41 14.04
C LEU A 134 -3.06 4.56 13.33
N PRO A 135 -3.92 5.30 14.04
CA PRO A 135 -4.66 6.41 13.46
C PRO A 135 -3.78 7.67 13.46
N VAL A 136 -2.88 7.79 12.49
CA VAL A 136 -1.90 8.90 12.46
C VAL A 136 -2.58 10.26 12.37
N TRP A 137 -3.76 10.36 11.75
CA TRP A 137 -4.56 11.58 11.75
C TRP A 137 -4.91 12.10 13.16
N SER A 138 -4.95 11.24 14.19
CA SER A 138 -5.26 11.60 15.57
C SER A 138 -4.11 11.46 16.56
N SER A 139 -3.20 10.50 16.33
CA SER A 139 -2.02 10.25 17.16
C SER A 139 -0.81 11.09 16.73
N GLY A 140 -0.79 11.52 15.48
CA GLY A 140 0.39 12.05 14.80
C GLY A 140 1.42 10.96 14.51
N ILE A 141 2.51 11.35 13.86
CA ILE A 141 3.59 10.40 13.55
C ILE A 141 4.50 10.27 14.75
N ILE A 142 4.44 9.09 15.39
CA ILE A 142 5.40 8.68 16.40
C ILE A 142 6.72 8.33 15.68
N ASP A 143 7.87 8.58 16.33
CA ASP A 143 9.23 8.39 15.80
C ASP A 143 9.34 7.25 14.78
N LEU A 144 9.61 7.60 13.51
CA LEU A 144 9.65 6.67 12.39
C LEU A 144 10.72 5.59 12.53
N GLU A 145 11.83 5.90 13.21
CA GLU A 145 12.90 4.92 13.46
C GLU A 145 12.49 3.85 14.47
N VAL A 146 11.42 4.09 15.23
CA VAL A 146 10.84 3.14 16.17
C VAL A 146 9.61 2.47 15.59
N VAL A 147 8.69 3.24 15.02
CA VAL A 147 7.40 2.73 14.51
C VAL A 147 7.61 1.77 13.36
N VAL A 148 8.34 2.16 12.32
CA VAL A 148 8.41 1.36 11.08
C VAL A 148 9.00 -0.03 11.33
N PRO A 149 10.14 -0.19 12.03
CA PRO A 149 10.65 -1.53 12.35
C PRO A 149 9.70 -2.37 13.21
N ALA A 150 8.90 -1.74 14.06
CA ALA A 150 7.93 -2.44 14.91
C ALA A 150 6.76 -3.00 14.08
N ILE A 151 6.11 -2.13 13.29
CA ILE A 151 4.90 -2.50 12.55
C ILE A 151 5.20 -3.43 11.36
N THR A 152 6.40 -3.32 10.79
CA THR A 152 6.84 -4.21 9.69
C THR A 152 7.32 -5.57 10.20
N SER A 153 7.23 -5.87 11.50
CA SER A 153 7.52 -7.22 12.03
C SER A 153 6.31 -8.16 12.06
N GLY A 154 5.12 -7.66 11.70
CA GLY A 154 3.86 -8.41 11.65
C GLY A 154 3.60 -9.14 10.34
N TYR A 155 2.33 -9.43 10.07
CA TYR A 155 1.92 -10.12 8.84
C TYR A 155 1.89 -9.21 7.62
N ALA A 156 1.39 -7.98 7.78
CA ALA A 156 1.29 -6.96 6.75
C ALA A 156 1.14 -5.58 7.41
N VAL A 157 1.51 -4.54 6.69
CA VAL A 157 1.13 -3.16 6.97
C VAL A 157 0.15 -2.71 5.90
N VAL A 158 -1.00 -2.17 6.27
CA VAL A 158 -1.97 -1.59 5.33
C VAL A 158 -2.04 -0.09 5.57
N VAL A 159 -1.80 0.72 4.52
CA VAL A 159 -1.96 2.18 4.56
C VAL A 159 -3.23 2.53 3.83
N GLU A 160 -4.21 3.02 4.59
CA GLU A 160 -5.58 3.25 4.13
C GLU A 160 -5.74 4.50 3.25
N GLY A 161 -6.96 4.64 2.72
CA GLY A 161 -7.41 5.82 2.02
C GLY A 161 -7.69 7.03 2.92
N GLY A 162 -8.22 8.07 2.30
CA GLY A 162 -8.58 9.31 2.97
C GLY A 162 -9.17 10.34 2.01
N ASN A 163 -9.57 11.47 2.57
CA ASN A 163 -10.08 12.60 1.80
C ASN A 163 -9.02 13.58 1.23
N PRO A 164 -7.82 13.75 1.83
CA PRO A 164 -6.82 14.70 1.30
C PRO A 164 -6.27 14.30 -0.08
N SER A 165 -5.89 15.31 -0.87
CA SER A 165 -5.19 15.16 -2.14
C SER A 165 -3.68 15.19 -1.93
N VAL A 166 -2.96 14.24 -2.52
CA VAL A 166 -1.50 14.15 -2.35
C VAL A 166 -0.77 15.34 -2.97
N TYR A 167 -1.24 15.88 -4.10
CA TYR A 167 -0.63 17.04 -4.76
C TYR A 167 -0.91 18.38 -4.05
N ASP A 168 -1.90 18.46 -3.15
CA ASP A 168 -2.28 19.71 -2.47
C ASP A 168 -2.17 19.62 -0.94
N ALA A 169 -1.10 20.19 -0.39
CA ALA A 169 -0.86 20.28 1.06
C ALA A 169 -2.00 20.96 1.84
N SER A 170 -2.77 21.86 1.23
CA SER A 170 -3.84 22.59 1.92
C SER A 170 -5.03 21.70 2.29
N THR A 171 -5.18 20.55 1.62
CA THR A 171 -6.23 19.56 1.90
C THR A 171 -5.94 18.72 3.14
N TRP A 172 -4.69 18.71 3.62
CA TRP A 172 -4.26 17.99 4.82
C TRP A 172 -4.53 18.81 6.07
N THR A 173 -5.81 18.89 6.47
CA THR A 173 -6.25 19.81 7.53
C THR A 173 -6.11 19.25 8.95
N SER A 174 -5.73 17.97 9.11
CA SER A 174 -5.41 17.43 10.45
C SER A 174 -4.06 17.98 10.92
N PRO A 175 -4.02 18.75 12.03
CA PRO A 175 -2.78 19.38 12.49
C PRO A 175 -1.75 18.39 13.02
N LYS A 176 -2.16 17.17 13.37
CA LYS A 176 -1.27 16.14 13.92
C LYS A 176 -0.56 15.32 12.85
N CYS A 177 -1.05 15.34 11.61
CA CYS A 177 -0.53 14.54 10.52
C CYS A 177 -0.49 15.35 9.22
N PRO A 178 0.41 16.35 9.12
CA PRO A 178 0.59 17.11 7.90
C PRO A 178 1.11 16.20 6.77
N ARG A 179 0.90 16.64 5.52
CA ARG A 179 1.33 15.92 4.31
C ARG A 179 2.80 15.46 4.35
N ALA A 180 3.69 16.33 4.83
CA ALA A 180 5.13 16.05 4.87
C ALA A 180 5.47 14.87 5.79
N ASP A 181 4.76 14.73 6.91
CA ASP A 181 4.96 13.63 7.85
C ASP A 181 4.52 12.31 7.18
N MET A 182 3.38 12.31 6.47
CA MET A 182 2.93 11.14 5.71
C MET A 182 3.91 10.73 4.62
N PHE A 183 4.51 11.69 3.91
CA PHE A 183 5.57 11.36 2.95
C PHE A 183 6.76 10.69 3.63
N ALA A 184 7.23 11.22 4.76
CA ALA A 184 8.35 10.61 5.49
C ALA A 184 8.02 9.18 5.95
N LEU A 185 6.81 8.94 6.45
CA LEU A 185 6.36 7.60 6.83
C LEU A 185 6.32 6.63 5.65
N VAL A 186 5.71 7.05 4.53
CA VAL A 186 5.57 6.20 3.34
C VAL A 186 6.91 5.93 2.68
N GLU A 187 7.78 6.94 2.54
CA GLU A 187 9.15 6.75 2.04
C GLU A 187 9.91 5.73 2.90
N LYS A 188 9.81 5.82 4.23
CA LYS A 188 10.45 4.87 5.16
C LYS A 188 9.88 3.46 5.01
N LEU A 189 8.57 3.32 4.83
CA LEU A 189 7.92 2.02 4.57
C LEU A 189 8.39 1.42 3.24
N LEU A 190 8.47 2.22 2.17
CA LEU A 190 8.94 1.79 0.85
C LEU A 190 10.38 1.26 0.88
N ILE A 191 11.26 1.78 1.76
CA ILE A 191 12.64 1.28 1.90
C ILE A 191 12.83 0.30 3.07
N SER A 192 11.75 -0.12 3.74
CA SER A 192 11.82 -1.02 4.90
C SER A 192 11.77 -2.51 4.53
N ARG A 193 11.43 -2.84 3.27
CA ARG A 193 11.25 -4.22 2.84
C ARG A 193 12.58 -4.98 2.91
N SER A 194 12.64 -5.94 3.83
CA SER A 194 13.76 -6.85 4.09
C SER A 194 13.27 -8.30 4.20
N PRO A 195 14.17 -9.31 4.26
CA PRO A 195 13.79 -10.73 4.35
C PRO A 195 12.84 -11.07 5.50
N THR A 196 12.87 -10.32 6.60
CA THR A 196 12.04 -10.58 7.79
C THR A 196 10.96 -9.52 8.02
N SER A 197 10.78 -8.61 7.07
CA SER A 197 9.73 -7.59 7.16
C SER A 197 8.41 -8.13 6.62
N ALA A 198 7.33 -7.42 6.92
CA ALA A 198 6.02 -7.60 6.33
C ALA A 198 5.92 -6.90 4.96
N PRO A 199 5.07 -7.36 4.03
CA PRO A 199 4.65 -6.57 2.89
C PRO A 199 3.87 -5.33 3.35
N VAL A 200 3.86 -4.30 2.50
CA VAL A 200 2.98 -3.14 2.66
C VAL A 200 1.92 -3.15 1.56
N ILE A 201 0.66 -2.90 1.92
CA ILE A 201 -0.45 -2.72 0.99
C ILE A 201 -0.94 -1.28 1.13
N PHE A 202 -0.91 -0.53 0.03
CA PHE A 202 -1.27 0.87 0.00
C PHE A 202 -2.61 1.05 -0.74
N ILE A 203 -3.62 1.62 -0.09
CA ILE A 203 -4.98 1.67 -0.61
C ILE A 203 -5.44 3.12 -0.77
N CYS A 204 -6.03 3.46 -1.92
CA CYS A 204 -6.59 4.78 -2.23
C CYS A 204 -5.54 5.92 -2.03
N VAL A 205 -5.67 6.76 -0.99
CA VAL A 205 -4.64 7.76 -0.65
C VAL A 205 -3.29 7.11 -0.34
N GLY A 206 -3.27 5.91 0.26
CA GLY A 206 -2.04 5.13 0.39
C GLY A 206 -1.35 4.89 -0.95
N HIS A 207 -2.10 4.51 -1.99
CA HIS A 207 -1.56 4.27 -3.34
C HIS A 207 -1.00 5.56 -3.96
N GLN A 208 -1.69 6.67 -3.78
CA GLN A 208 -1.23 7.99 -4.21
C GLN A 208 0.04 8.44 -3.47
N LEU A 209 0.10 8.22 -2.15
CA LEU A 209 1.28 8.53 -1.34
C LEU A 209 2.48 7.66 -1.75
N ALA A 210 2.25 6.38 -2.08
CA ALA A 210 3.30 5.50 -2.57
C ALA A 210 3.85 5.99 -3.92
N ALA A 211 2.98 6.36 -4.86
CA ALA A 211 3.38 6.90 -6.16
C ALA A 211 4.28 8.14 -6.01
N GLU A 212 3.86 9.12 -5.22
CA GLU A 212 4.66 10.32 -4.92
C GLU A 212 5.95 9.96 -4.15
N GLY A 213 5.86 9.05 -3.18
CA GLY A 213 7.00 8.54 -2.42
C GLY A 213 8.10 7.93 -3.32
N HIS A 214 7.72 7.20 -4.37
CA HIS A 214 8.70 6.69 -5.33
C HIS A 214 9.44 7.80 -6.07
N ILE A 215 8.73 8.82 -6.55
CA ILE A 215 9.35 9.96 -7.24
C ILE A 215 10.29 10.71 -6.32
N ARG A 216 9.89 10.91 -5.06
CA ARG A 216 10.70 11.58 -4.03
C ARG A 216 11.98 10.79 -3.69
N LEU A 217 11.88 9.47 -3.51
CA LEU A 217 13.03 8.58 -3.28
C LEU A 217 14.00 8.60 -4.47
N ILE A 218 13.50 8.56 -5.70
CA ILE A 218 14.33 8.64 -6.92
C ILE A 218 15.04 9.99 -6.99
N ARG A 219 14.32 11.10 -6.74
CA ARG A 219 14.92 12.45 -6.71
C ARG A 219 16.02 12.54 -5.65
N GLN A 220 15.77 12.01 -4.47
CA GLN A 220 16.76 11.94 -3.38
C GLN A 220 17.99 11.13 -3.80
N ALA A 221 17.80 9.94 -4.38
CA ALA A 221 18.89 9.10 -4.86
C ALA A 221 19.75 9.84 -5.90
N VAL A 222 19.09 10.46 -6.89
CA VAL A 222 19.76 11.23 -7.94
C VAL A 222 20.55 12.40 -7.37
N GLN A 223 19.93 13.19 -6.48
CA GLN A 223 20.58 14.35 -5.87
C GLN A 223 21.81 13.93 -5.06
N GLN A 224 21.68 12.91 -4.22
CA GLN A 224 22.79 12.42 -3.39
C GLN A 224 23.94 11.90 -4.26
N VAL A 225 23.65 11.04 -5.23
CA VAL A 225 24.66 10.47 -6.14
C VAL A 225 25.39 11.56 -6.92
N LEU A 226 24.68 12.55 -7.46
CA LEU A 226 25.29 13.63 -8.24
C LEU A 226 26.11 14.60 -7.37
N SER A 227 25.79 14.73 -6.09
CA SER A 227 26.51 15.60 -5.16
C SER A 227 27.85 15.02 -4.66
N LEU A 228 28.03 13.71 -4.77
CA LEU A 228 29.21 13.02 -4.27
C LEU A 228 30.36 13.04 -5.28
N THR A 229 31.57 13.33 -4.82
CA THR A 229 32.78 13.31 -5.67
C THR A 229 33.54 11.98 -5.63
N SER A 230 33.38 11.20 -4.56
CA SER A 230 34.12 9.97 -4.32
C SER A 230 33.42 9.06 -3.30
N LEU A 231 33.70 7.76 -3.35
CA LEU A 231 33.34 6.79 -2.31
C LEU A 231 34.63 6.20 -1.74
N GLU A 232 34.71 6.06 -0.41
CA GLU A 232 35.94 5.67 0.30
C GLU A 232 36.57 4.36 -0.21
N ARG A 233 35.74 3.37 -0.56
CA ARG A 233 36.17 2.04 -1.03
C ARG A 233 36.25 1.93 -2.56
N ASP A 234 35.91 2.99 -3.29
CA ASP A 234 35.92 3.04 -4.76
C ASP A 234 37.22 3.67 -5.29
N LYS A 235 38.34 2.94 -5.13
CA LYS A 235 39.69 3.46 -5.44
C LYS A 235 39.84 4.00 -6.87
N ASP A 236 39.15 3.39 -7.84
CA ASP A 236 39.22 3.78 -9.25
C ASP A 236 38.09 4.78 -9.64
N GLY A 237 37.19 5.09 -8.71
CA GLY A 237 36.01 5.91 -8.94
C GLY A 237 35.01 5.28 -9.92
N ARG A 238 35.04 3.97 -10.13
CA ARG A 238 34.21 3.30 -11.15
C ARG A 238 32.75 3.19 -10.72
N ALA A 239 32.53 2.88 -9.44
CA ALA A 239 31.18 2.76 -8.89
C ALA A 239 30.45 4.11 -8.93
N ILE A 240 31.10 5.18 -8.42
CA ILE A 240 30.48 6.50 -8.38
C ILE A 240 30.23 7.07 -9.78
N LYS A 241 31.17 6.91 -10.73
CA LYS A 241 30.97 7.36 -12.12
C LYS A 241 29.81 6.63 -12.80
N SER A 242 29.69 5.32 -12.58
CA SER A 242 28.58 4.52 -13.12
C SER A 242 27.23 5.01 -12.59
N LEU A 243 27.12 5.22 -11.28
CA LEU A 243 25.90 5.75 -10.66
C LEU A 243 25.60 7.17 -11.13
N GLN A 244 26.60 8.05 -11.25
CA GLN A 244 26.43 9.42 -11.72
C GLN A 244 25.95 9.50 -13.17
N ALA A 245 26.44 8.62 -14.05
CA ALA A 245 25.97 8.54 -15.43
C ALA A 245 24.47 8.17 -15.48
N VAL A 246 24.06 7.19 -14.69
CA VAL A 246 22.65 6.81 -14.54
C VAL A 246 21.82 7.93 -13.92
N ALA A 247 22.26 8.50 -12.81
CA ALA A 247 21.55 9.57 -12.11
C ALA A 247 21.36 10.82 -13.00
N SER A 248 22.34 11.16 -13.84
CA SER A 248 22.24 12.25 -14.81
C SER A 248 21.18 11.98 -15.89
N ARG A 249 21.09 10.72 -16.38
CA ARG A 249 20.07 10.33 -17.35
C ARG A 249 18.67 10.35 -16.72
N ILE A 250 18.53 9.83 -15.51
CA ILE A 250 17.27 9.88 -14.75
C ILE A 250 16.84 11.33 -14.50
N ALA A 251 17.76 12.19 -14.07
CA ALA A 251 17.48 13.61 -13.86
C ALA A 251 17.01 14.31 -15.14
N THR A 252 17.62 13.98 -16.28
CA THR A 252 17.27 14.56 -17.57
C THR A 252 15.86 14.14 -17.97
N MET A 253 15.60 12.83 -17.94
CA MET A 253 14.28 12.27 -18.25
C MET A 253 13.20 12.85 -17.34
N GLY A 254 13.41 12.76 -16.02
CA GLY A 254 12.45 13.21 -15.01
C GLY A 254 12.12 14.69 -15.11
N LYS A 255 13.08 15.55 -15.47
CA LYS A 255 12.83 17.00 -15.65
C LYS A 255 12.09 17.37 -16.93
N THR A 256 12.15 16.53 -17.96
CA THR A 256 11.54 16.81 -19.27
C THR A 256 10.22 16.11 -19.49
N MET A 257 9.92 15.10 -18.66
CA MET A 257 8.75 14.27 -18.81
C MET A 257 7.46 15.06 -18.57
N GLN A 258 6.45 14.79 -19.38
CA GLN A 258 5.14 15.43 -19.30
C GLN A 258 4.11 14.38 -18.88
N ILE A 259 3.17 14.82 -18.06
CA ILE A 259 1.97 14.05 -17.74
C ILE A 259 0.83 14.60 -18.60
N LYS A 260 0.18 13.72 -19.37
CA LYS A 260 -0.90 14.12 -20.28
C LYS A 260 -2.16 13.33 -19.99
N LYS A 261 -3.25 14.05 -19.85
CA LYS A 261 -4.59 13.46 -19.79
C LYS A 261 -5.03 12.98 -21.16
N ARG A 262 -6.06 12.13 -21.19
CA ARG A 262 -6.61 11.59 -22.44
C ARG A 262 -7.21 12.64 -23.36
N ASP A 263 -7.68 13.75 -22.79
CA ASP A 263 -8.13 14.93 -23.54
C ASP A 263 -6.97 15.69 -24.23
N GLY A 264 -5.72 15.24 -24.06
CA GLY A 264 -4.50 15.82 -24.61
C GLY A 264 -3.90 16.94 -23.75
N ARG A 265 -4.53 17.30 -22.62
CA ARG A 265 -4.07 18.36 -21.73
C ARG A 265 -2.84 17.90 -20.96
N THR A 266 -1.78 18.69 -21.01
CA THR A 266 -0.62 18.52 -20.12
C THR A 266 -0.96 19.05 -18.74
N VAL A 267 -0.86 18.21 -17.71
CA VAL A 267 -1.20 18.55 -16.32
C VAL A 267 0.01 18.73 -15.42
N ALA A 268 1.17 18.21 -15.83
CA ALA A 268 2.44 18.43 -15.15
C ALA A 268 3.60 18.40 -16.16
N THR A 269 4.68 19.11 -15.85
CA THR A 269 5.94 19.01 -16.60
C THR A 269 7.11 18.96 -15.63
N GLY A 270 7.85 17.86 -15.70
CA GLY A 270 8.96 17.56 -14.82
C GLY A 270 8.51 16.98 -13.46
N TRP A 271 9.34 16.10 -12.92
CA TRP A 271 9.17 15.42 -11.63
C TRP A 271 9.17 16.31 -10.38
N ASP A 272 9.34 17.63 -10.56
CA ASP A 272 9.35 18.64 -9.50
C ASP A 272 7.96 19.29 -9.37
N ASP A 273 7.05 19.03 -10.32
CA ASP A 273 5.65 19.47 -10.28
C ASP A 273 4.85 18.62 -9.28
N ASP A 274 4.06 19.28 -8.42
CA ASP A 274 3.23 18.61 -7.42
C ASP A 274 2.21 17.63 -8.04
N HIS A 275 1.84 17.82 -9.32
CA HIS A 275 0.89 16.95 -10.03
C HIS A 275 1.58 15.84 -10.84
N PHE A 276 2.90 15.66 -10.71
CA PHE A 276 3.64 14.70 -11.52
C PHE A 276 3.24 13.26 -11.22
N ALA A 277 3.17 12.86 -9.95
CA ALA A 277 2.80 11.49 -9.58
C ALA A 277 1.29 11.28 -9.49
N VAL A 278 0.56 12.30 -9.04
CA VAL A 278 -0.87 12.22 -8.72
C VAL A 278 -1.56 13.46 -9.23
N THR A 279 -2.72 13.32 -9.82
CA THR A 279 -3.53 14.46 -10.24
C THR A 279 -5.01 14.15 -10.09
N ARG A 280 -5.85 15.15 -10.32
CA ARG A 280 -7.29 14.94 -10.31
C ARG A 280 -7.71 14.10 -11.51
N ASN A 281 -8.51 13.07 -11.27
CA ASN A 281 -9.11 12.26 -12.33
C ASN A 281 -10.16 13.11 -13.09
N GLU A 282 -10.29 12.88 -14.39
CA GLU A 282 -11.29 13.44 -15.30
C GLU A 282 -12.71 13.27 -14.77
N ALA A 283 -12.99 12.13 -14.13
CA ALA A 283 -14.27 11.83 -13.51
C ALA A 283 -14.09 11.26 -12.10
N LYS A 284 -15.06 11.54 -11.21
CA LYS A 284 -15.07 10.91 -9.88
C LYS A 284 -15.48 9.44 -10.02
N GLU A 285 -14.71 8.54 -9.45
CA GLU A 285 -14.99 7.11 -9.46
C GLU A 285 -15.62 6.68 -8.14
N VAL A 286 -16.91 6.38 -8.17
CA VAL A 286 -17.67 5.88 -7.01
C VAL A 286 -18.50 4.67 -7.44
N GLY A 287 -18.44 3.61 -6.63
CA GLY A 287 -19.20 2.38 -6.85
C GLY A 287 -18.41 1.33 -7.62
N LYS A 288 -19.13 0.37 -8.21
CA LYS A 288 -18.52 -0.78 -8.88
C LYS A 288 -17.77 -0.41 -10.15
N ARG A 289 -16.60 -1.00 -10.34
CA ARG A 289 -15.84 -1.03 -11.60
C ARG A 289 -15.36 -2.44 -11.90
N VAL A 290 -14.98 -2.67 -13.14
CA VAL A 290 -14.34 -3.91 -13.58
C VAL A 290 -12.84 -3.68 -13.66
N LEU A 291 -12.05 -4.63 -13.16
CA LEU A 291 -10.61 -4.66 -13.41
C LEU A 291 -10.31 -5.29 -14.76
N LEU A 292 -9.50 -4.61 -15.55
CA LEU A 292 -8.94 -5.10 -16.80
C LEU A 292 -7.43 -5.30 -16.66
N PRO A 293 -6.83 -6.28 -17.38
CA PRO A 293 -5.38 -6.40 -17.46
C PRO A 293 -4.78 -5.09 -17.98
N TYR A 294 -3.65 -4.71 -17.41
CA TYR A 294 -2.93 -3.53 -17.90
C TYR A 294 -2.45 -3.75 -19.34
N GLN A 295 -2.54 -2.70 -20.16
CA GLN A 295 -2.01 -2.69 -21.52
C GLN A 295 -1.06 -1.52 -21.69
N SER A 296 0.16 -1.82 -22.13
CA SER A 296 1.19 -0.82 -22.36
C SER A 296 0.70 0.28 -23.32
N PRO A 297 0.90 1.57 -22.99
CA PRO A 297 0.39 2.66 -23.79
C PRO A 297 1.11 2.77 -25.13
N ASN A 298 0.44 3.39 -26.12
CA ASN A 298 1.11 3.79 -27.35
C ASN A 298 2.00 5.02 -27.08
N GLY A 299 3.31 4.79 -26.95
CA GLY A 299 4.28 5.83 -26.63
C GLY A 299 4.32 7.01 -27.60
N GLU A 300 4.11 6.78 -28.90
CA GLU A 300 4.07 7.87 -29.89
C GLU A 300 2.83 8.75 -29.72
N ALA A 301 1.67 8.14 -29.47
CA ALA A 301 0.41 8.85 -29.27
C ALA A 301 0.42 9.66 -27.96
N ASN A 302 0.97 9.08 -26.90
CA ASN A 302 0.95 9.67 -25.55
C ASN A 302 2.19 10.54 -25.26
N GLY A 303 3.22 10.49 -26.11
CA GLY A 303 4.47 11.20 -25.89
C GLY A 303 5.31 10.62 -24.76
N ILE A 304 5.12 9.34 -24.44
CA ILE A 304 5.90 8.62 -23.43
C ILE A 304 7.13 8.01 -24.12
N PRO A 305 8.36 8.30 -23.64
CA PRO A 305 9.57 7.73 -24.21
C PRO A 305 9.55 6.20 -24.23
N TRP A 306 9.86 5.61 -25.39
CA TRP A 306 9.86 4.16 -25.60
C TRP A 306 10.66 3.39 -24.54
N GLU A 307 11.80 3.92 -24.10
CA GLU A 307 12.65 3.24 -23.11
C GLU A 307 11.97 3.03 -21.76
N ILE A 308 10.99 3.88 -21.42
CA ILE A 308 10.24 3.77 -20.17
C ILE A 308 9.17 2.67 -20.31
N ILE A 309 8.42 2.67 -21.43
CA ILE A 309 7.42 1.63 -21.73
C ILE A 309 8.09 0.26 -21.79
N HIS A 310 9.18 0.17 -22.56
CA HIS A 310 9.93 -1.07 -22.73
C HIS A 310 10.46 -1.63 -21.39
N ALA A 311 10.84 -0.76 -20.45
CA ALA A 311 11.28 -1.20 -19.14
C ALA A 311 10.14 -1.84 -18.32
N HIS A 312 8.91 -1.36 -18.48
CA HIS A 312 7.72 -1.99 -17.89
C HIS A 312 7.40 -3.33 -18.57
N ASP A 313 7.43 -3.41 -19.90
CA ASP A 313 7.21 -4.68 -20.61
C ASP A 313 8.18 -5.79 -20.14
N VAL A 314 9.46 -5.45 -19.98
CA VAL A 314 10.46 -6.38 -19.44
C VAL A 314 10.15 -6.76 -17.98
N THR A 315 9.58 -5.85 -17.20
CA THR A 315 9.23 -6.11 -15.80
C THR A 315 8.06 -7.07 -15.68
N ALA A 316 7.02 -6.86 -16.49
CA ALA A 316 5.84 -7.72 -16.57
C ALA A 316 6.18 -9.12 -17.10
N ASP A 317 7.17 -9.25 -18.00
CA ASP A 317 7.66 -10.57 -18.42
C ASP A 317 8.54 -11.25 -17.36
N THR A 318 9.34 -10.47 -16.63
CA THR A 318 10.29 -11.01 -15.61
C THR A 318 9.56 -11.51 -14.37
N HIS A 319 8.44 -10.90 -13.99
CA HIS A 319 7.72 -11.19 -12.77
C HIS A 319 6.34 -11.76 -13.09
N GLU A 320 5.91 -12.79 -12.36
CA GLU A 320 4.52 -13.25 -12.46
C GLU A 320 3.59 -12.25 -11.75
N GLY A 321 2.63 -11.68 -12.50
CA GLY A 321 1.67 -10.70 -12.01
C GLY A 321 0.56 -11.32 -11.17
N VAL A 322 0.53 -10.99 -9.87
CA VAL A 322 -0.43 -11.55 -8.88
C VAL A 322 -1.89 -11.25 -9.22
N ILE A 323 -2.15 -10.05 -9.75
CA ILE A 323 -3.50 -9.62 -10.17
C ILE A 323 -3.84 -10.18 -11.54
N ASP A 324 -2.88 -10.30 -12.46
CA ASP A 324 -3.11 -10.88 -13.79
C ASP A 324 -3.64 -12.30 -13.69
N THR A 325 -3.03 -13.10 -12.81
CA THR A 325 -3.51 -14.45 -12.49
C THR A 325 -4.97 -14.42 -12.01
N THR A 326 -5.34 -13.42 -11.21
CA THR A 326 -6.72 -13.27 -10.70
C THR A 326 -7.70 -12.90 -11.81
N ILE A 327 -7.37 -11.92 -12.64
CA ILE A 327 -8.21 -11.48 -13.75
C ILE A 327 -8.37 -12.63 -14.77
N GLN A 328 -7.30 -13.38 -15.05
CA GLN A 328 -7.35 -14.52 -15.96
C GLN A 328 -8.23 -15.67 -15.47
N TYR A 329 -8.21 -15.97 -14.16
CA TYR A 329 -9.00 -17.07 -13.59
C TYR A 329 -10.45 -16.70 -13.24
N GLU A 330 -10.71 -15.47 -12.83
CA GLU A 330 -12.03 -15.04 -12.34
C GLU A 330 -12.86 -14.29 -13.42
N HIS A 331 -12.33 -14.16 -14.64
CA HIS A 331 -12.91 -13.52 -15.84
C HIS A 331 -13.28 -12.03 -15.70
N GLU A 332 -14.14 -11.66 -14.76
CA GLU A 332 -14.61 -10.30 -14.53
C GLU A 332 -14.54 -10.00 -13.03
N VAL A 333 -13.51 -9.27 -12.61
CA VAL A 333 -13.27 -8.94 -11.20
C VAL A 333 -13.93 -7.59 -10.90
N SER A 334 -14.99 -7.60 -10.10
CA SER A 334 -15.69 -6.37 -9.71
C SER A 334 -15.14 -5.78 -8.41
N ILE A 335 -14.83 -4.49 -8.41
CA ILE A 335 -14.22 -3.79 -7.28
C ILE A 335 -14.96 -2.50 -6.90
N SER A 336 -14.80 -2.10 -5.65
CA SER A 336 -15.37 -0.87 -5.09
C SER A 336 -14.42 0.32 -5.26
N MET A 337 -14.90 1.37 -5.94
CA MET A 337 -14.19 2.66 -6.10
C MET A 337 -14.75 3.73 -5.18
N PHE A 338 -13.87 4.61 -4.70
CA PHE A 338 -14.26 5.72 -3.83
C PHE A 338 -13.30 6.92 -3.85
N HIS A 339 -12.91 7.42 -5.02
CA HIS A 339 -11.91 8.50 -5.14
C HIS A 339 -12.19 9.49 -6.27
N SER A 340 -11.45 10.61 -6.25
CA SER A 340 -11.47 11.66 -7.28
C SER A 340 -10.11 11.99 -7.87
N ASP A 341 -9.04 11.51 -7.25
CA ASP A 341 -7.67 11.67 -7.71
C ASP A 341 -7.16 10.31 -8.21
N GLU A 342 -6.19 10.35 -9.10
CA GLU A 342 -5.58 9.16 -9.71
C GLU A 342 -4.05 9.28 -9.72
N VAL A 343 -3.39 8.13 -9.71
CA VAL A 343 -1.96 8.02 -9.97
C VAL A 343 -1.72 8.04 -11.48
N ASN A 344 -0.79 8.89 -11.90
CA ASN A 344 -0.44 9.02 -13.31
C ASN A 344 0.35 7.79 -13.78
N GLU A 345 -0.11 7.17 -14.88
CA GLU A 345 0.55 6.02 -15.50
C GLU A 345 2.01 6.33 -15.81
N GLU A 346 2.27 7.50 -16.39
CA GLU A 346 3.61 7.87 -16.86
C GLU A 346 4.59 7.99 -15.69
N ALA A 347 4.15 8.45 -14.52
CA ALA A 347 4.99 8.56 -13.34
C ALA A 347 5.44 7.18 -12.81
N ILE A 348 4.55 6.19 -12.82
CA ILE A 348 4.88 4.82 -12.40
C ILE A 348 5.78 4.13 -13.43
N LEU A 349 5.50 4.31 -14.72
CA LEU A 349 6.36 3.82 -15.79
C LEU A 349 7.79 4.40 -15.64
N PHE A 350 7.90 5.71 -15.39
CA PHE A 350 9.17 6.38 -15.10
C PHE A 350 9.86 5.82 -13.87
N ALA A 351 9.12 5.64 -12.77
CA ALA A 351 9.66 5.10 -11.53
C ALA A 351 10.25 3.69 -11.74
N ASN A 352 9.53 2.83 -12.47
CA ASN A 352 10.03 1.50 -12.83
C ASN A 352 11.35 1.57 -13.62
N TRP A 353 11.38 2.37 -14.69
CA TRP A 353 12.58 2.55 -15.50
C TRP A 353 13.76 3.05 -14.66
N ALA A 354 13.53 4.05 -13.81
CA ALA A 354 14.56 4.62 -12.94
C ALA A 354 15.10 3.60 -11.92
N TYR A 355 14.22 2.82 -11.26
CA TYR A 355 14.64 1.78 -10.32
C TYR A 355 15.48 0.71 -10.99
N ARG A 356 15.07 0.23 -12.17
CA ARG A 356 15.85 -0.76 -12.93
C ARG A 356 17.23 -0.23 -13.30
N MET A 357 17.30 1.02 -13.77
CA MET A 357 18.57 1.67 -14.09
C MET A 357 19.49 1.79 -12.87
N ILE A 358 18.95 2.19 -11.71
CA ILE A 358 19.69 2.30 -10.45
C ILE A 358 20.17 0.92 -10.02
N HIS A 359 19.29 -0.07 -9.99
CA HIS A 359 19.60 -1.44 -9.60
C HIS A 359 20.71 -2.03 -10.47
N ASP A 360 20.61 -1.93 -11.80
CA ASP A 360 21.62 -2.44 -12.73
C ASP A 360 22.99 -1.77 -12.55
N ALA A 361 23.01 -0.48 -12.22
CA ALA A 361 24.25 0.23 -11.89
C ALA A 361 24.85 -0.21 -10.54
N ILE A 362 24.03 -0.66 -9.59
CA ILE A 362 24.49 -1.16 -8.28
C ILE A 362 25.11 -2.55 -8.42
N VAL A 363 24.54 -3.45 -9.23
CA VAL A 363 24.91 -4.89 -9.27
C VAL A 363 26.43 -5.14 -9.32
N PRO A 364 27.23 -4.49 -10.21
CA PRO A 364 28.68 -4.75 -10.30
C PRO A 364 29.47 -4.24 -9.10
N TYR A 365 28.92 -3.27 -8.36
CA TYR A 365 29.60 -2.52 -7.31
C TYR A 365 28.95 -2.64 -5.93
N ARG A 366 27.98 -3.55 -5.76
CA ARG A 366 27.13 -3.67 -4.56
C ARG A 366 27.92 -3.75 -3.24
N HIS A 367 29.08 -4.41 -3.20
CA HIS A 367 29.90 -4.48 -1.99
C HIS A 367 30.59 -3.15 -1.62
N ILE A 368 30.88 -2.31 -2.62
CA ILE A 368 31.41 -0.95 -2.39
C ILE A 368 30.26 -0.08 -1.86
N ILE A 369 29.10 -0.16 -2.50
CA ILE A 369 27.92 0.67 -2.17
C ILE A 369 27.38 0.32 -0.79
N ALA A 370 27.26 -0.98 -0.45
CA ALA A 370 26.79 -1.45 0.84
C ALA A 370 27.66 -0.97 2.02
N GLY A 371 28.95 -0.69 1.79
CA GLY A 371 29.87 -0.15 2.79
C GLY A 371 30.06 1.35 2.72
N SER A 372 29.13 2.11 2.14
CA SER A 372 29.25 3.55 1.89
C SER A 372 28.03 4.33 2.38
N CYS A 373 28.08 5.67 2.28
CA CYS A 373 26.93 6.54 2.56
C CYS A 373 25.73 6.32 1.60
N LEU A 374 25.95 5.62 0.48
CA LEU A 374 24.91 5.22 -0.47
C LEU A 374 24.32 3.84 -0.17
N SER A 375 24.62 3.24 0.98
CA SER A 375 24.14 1.89 1.32
C SER A 375 22.61 1.79 1.28
N TRP A 376 21.88 2.85 1.59
CA TRP A 376 20.42 2.86 1.55
C TRP A 376 19.85 2.63 0.14
N LEU A 377 20.60 2.90 -0.93
CA LEU A 377 20.16 2.65 -2.31
C LEU A 377 19.89 1.16 -2.58
N ILE A 378 20.49 0.25 -1.80
CA ILE A 378 20.24 -1.20 -1.91
C ILE A 378 18.88 -1.60 -1.33
N GLN A 379 18.21 -0.69 -0.61
CA GLN A 379 16.89 -0.89 -0.02
C GLN A 379 15.77 -0.37 -0.93
N LEU A 380 16.11 0.32 -2.02
CA LEU A 380 15.14 0.75 -3.01
C LEU A 380 14.49 -0.47 -3.70
N PRO A 381 13.24 -0.33 -4.19
CA PRO A 381 12.66 -1.28 -5.12
C PRO A 381 13.59 -1.53 -6.32
N ASP A 382 13.61 -2.75 -6.85
CA ASP A 382 14.34 -3.05 -8.09
C ASP A 382 13.50 -2.79 -9.34
N ALA A 383 12.18 -2.94 -9.22
CA ALA A 383 11.24 -2.68 -10.29
C ALA A 383 9.83 -2.38 -9.76
N MET A 384 9.02 -1.75 -10.61
CA MET A 384 7.60 -1.52 -10.37
C MET A 384 6.79 -1.97 -11.57
N GLU A 385 5.62 -2.52 -11.31
CA GLU A 385 4.73 -3.05 -12.34
C GLU A 385 3.34 -2.47 -12.14
N ILE A 386 2.78 -1.84 -13.17
CA ILE A 386 1.34 -1.57 -13.25
C ILE A 386 0.65 -2.89 -13.59
N LEU A 387 -0.30 -3.29 -12.74
CA LEU A 387 -0.94 -4.61 -12.81
C LEU A 387 -2.29 -4.57 -13.53
N CYS A 388 -3.06 -3.51 -13.33
CA CYS A 388 -4.40 -3.44 -13.90
C CYS A 388 -4.88 -2.00 -14.08
N SER A 389 -5.92 -1.88 -14.89
CA SER A 389 -6.71 -0.66 -15.09
C SER A 389 -8.16 -0.90 -14.67
N THR A 390 -8.89 0.16 -14.36
CA THR A 390 -10.35 0.10 -14.14
C THR A 390 -11.08 0.46 -15.42
N ALA A 391 -12.24 -0.13 -15.62
CA ALA A 391 -13.15 0.25 -16.69
C ALA A 391 -14.59 0.44 -16.19
N GLY A 392 -15.32 1.31 -16.88
CA GLY A 392 -16.77 1.45 -16.74
C GLY A 392 -17.50 0.27 -17.38
N GLU A 393 -18.83 0.24 -17.24
CA GLU A 393 -19.69 -0.83 -17.80
C GLU A 393 -19.59 -0.96 -19.33
N ASN A 394 -19.22 0.11 -20.03
CA ASN A 394 -19.00 0.14 -21.47
C ASN A 394 -17.63 -0.42 -21.90
N GLY A 395 -16.79 -0.84 -20.96
CA GLY A 395 -15.42 -1.31 -21.19
C GLY A 395 -14.41 -0.18 -21.45
N GLU A 396 -14.82 1.08 -21.35
CA GLU A 396 -13.91 2.22 -21.46
C GLU A 396 -13.08 2.32 -20.17
N ILE A 397 -11.76 2.41 -20.34
CA ILE A 397 -10.84 2.56 -19.20
C ILE A 397 -11.20 3.87 -18.47
N VAL A 398 -11.13 3.90 -17.14
CA VAL A 398 -11.37 5.11 -16.35
C VAL A 398 -10.14 5.52 -15.57
N THR A 399 -9.40 4.55 -15.03
CA THR A 399 -8.07 4.76 -14.42
C THR A 399 -7.07 3.76 -15.01
N GLU A 400 -6.02 4.26 -15.63
CA GLU A 400 -4.95 3.48 -16.27
C GLU A 400 -4.13 2.71 -15.22
N CYS A 401 -3.68 3.40 -14.18
CA CYS A 401 -2.84 2.83 -13.12
C CYS A 401 -3.69 2.53 -11.87
N SER A 402 -4.43 1.42 -11.89
CA SER A 402 -5.36 1.09 -10.81
C SER A 402 -4.72 0.27 -9.68
N ALA A 403 -3.69 -0.51 -9.99
CA ALA A 403 -2.88 -1.20 -8.99
C ALA A 403 -1.44 -1.35 -9.47
N THR A 404 -0.51 -1.40 -8.52
CA THR A 404 0.90 -1.68 -8.80
C THR A 404 1.49 -2.74 -7.89
N CYS A 405 2.46 -3.49 -8.42
CA CYS A 405 3.37 -4.33 -7.64
C CYS A 405 4.71 -3.60 -7.47
N ILE A 406 5.23 -3.61 -6.25
CA ILE A 406 6.56 -3.10 -5.92
C ILE A 406 7.45 -4.31 -5.64
N ASN A 407 8.45 -4.53 -6.50
CA ASN A 407 9.35 -5.66 -6.40
C ASN A 407 10.64 -5.26 -5.69
N TYR A 408 11.10 -6.15 -4.79
CA TYR A 408 12.35 -6.00 -4.05
C TYR A 408 13.20 -7.25 -4.22
N LYS A 409 14.23 -7.13 -5.05
CA LYS A 409 15.17 -8.21 -5.34
C LYS A 409 16.34 -8.24 -4.38
N ASP A 410 16.53 -9.39 -3.74
CA ASP A 410 17.75 -9.65 -3.00
C ASP A 410 18.95 -9.81 -3.94
N PHE A 411 20.02 -9.05 -3.71
CA PHE A 411 21.17 -9.03 -4.62
C PHE A 411 21.93 -10.35 -4.68
N GLU A 412 21.90 -11.18 -3.63
CA GLU A 412 22.68 -12.43 -3.57
C GLU A 412 21.81 -13.65 -3.88
N THR A 413 20.66 -13.80 -3.23
CA THR A 413 19.73 -14.93 -3.38
C THR A 413 18.81 -14.81 -4.58
N LYS A 414 18.63 -13.61 -5.13
CA LYS A 414 17.70 -13.28 -6.23
C LYS A 414 16.22 -13.50 -5.92
N LYS A 415 15.87 -13.79 -4.66
CA LYS A 415 14.48 -13.85 -4.20
C LYS A 415 13.78 -12.49 -4.35
N ILE A 416 12.50 -12.52 -4.71
CA ILE A 416 11.68 -11.33 -4.97
C ILE A 416 10.60 -11.23 -3.91
N ARG A 417 10.72 -10.19 -3.08
CA ARG A 417 9.66 -9.82 -2.14
C ARG A 417 8.78 -8.77 -2.79
N ARG A 418 7.49 -8.79 -2.45
CA ARG A 418 6.50 -7.88 -3.04
C ARG A 418 5.80 -7.01 -2.01
N SER A 419 5.28 -5.90 -2.48
CA SER A 419 4.32 -5.03 -1.81
C SER A 419 3.38 -4.50 -2.89
N PHE A 420 2.20 -4.05 -2.50
CA PHE A 420 1.13 -3.75 -3.46
C PHE A 420 0.51 -2.40 -3.20
N THR A 421 -0.01 -1.80 -4.26
CA THR A 421 -0.78 -0.57 -4.16
C THR A 421 -2.06 -0.72 -4.98
N CYS A 422 -3.17 -0.15 -4.51
CA CYS A 422 -4.47 -0.19 -5.16
C CYS A 422 -5.14 1.17 -5.03
N GLN A 423 -5.62 1.74 -6.13
CA GLN A 423 -6.43 2.96 -6.13
C GLN A 423 -7.85 2.70 -5.58
N PHE A 424 -8.34 1.48 -5.76
CA PHE A 424 -9.63 0.99 -5.28
C PHE A 424 -9.56 0.44 -3.86
N HIS A 425 -10.72 0.15 -3.29
CA HIS A 425 -10.88 -0.38 -1.92
C HIS A 425 -11.29 -1.86 -1.95
N PRO A 426 -10.35 -2.80 -2.06
CA PRO A 426 -10.67 -4.23 -2.11
C PRO A 426 -11.28 -4.76 -0.78
N GLU A 427 -11.15 -4.01 0.31
CA GLU A 427 -11.77 -4.29 1.60
C GLU A 427 -13.24 -3.85 1.71
N LEU A 428 -13.71 -2.98 0.80
CA LEU A 428 -15.08 -2.48 0.83
C LEU A 428 -16.00 -3.36 -0.02
N LEU A 429 -17.07 -3.85 0.60
CA LEU A 429 -18.16 -4.54 -0.09
C LEU A 429 -18.95 -3.56 -0.96
N SER A 430 -19.84 -4.11 -1.78
CA SER A 430 -20.62 -3.33 -2.75
C SER A 430 -21.53 -2.24 -2.17
N ASP A 431 -21.83 -2.29 -0.88
CA ASP A 431 -22.63 -1.29 -0.17
C ASP A 431 -21.80 -0.05 0.24
N LEU A 432 -20.47 -0.11 0.12
CA LEU A 432 -19.53 0.93 0.54
C LEU A 432 -19.72 1.32 2.00
N CYS A 433 -20.05 0.36 2.85
CA CYS A 433 -20.24 0.57 4.29
C CYS A 433 -19.02 0.11 5.09
N ALA A 434 -18.79 0.80 6.21
CA ALA A 434 -17.88 0.30 7.22
C ALA A 434 -18.56 -0.86 7.99
N ILE A 435 -17.85 -1.96 8.21
CA ILE A 435 -18.37 -3.06 9.03
C ILE A 435 -18.70 -2.54 10.43
N GLY A 436 -19.88 -2.91 10.92
CA GLY A 436 -20.52 -2.36 12.12
C GLY A 436 -21.69 -1.42 11.82
N ASN A 437 -21.77 -0.86 10.60
CA ASN A 437 -22.94 -0.09 10.14
C ASN A 437 -23.92 -0.94 9.31
N SER A 438 -23.48 -2.11 8.86
CA SER A 438 -24.30 -3.11 8.16
C SER A 438 -24.21 -4.47 8.88
N GLU A 439 -25.05 -5.43 8.45
CA GLU A 439 -25.02 -6.79 8.96
C GLU A 439 -23.63 -7.41 8.76
N ALA A 440 -23.14 -8.14 9.77
CA ALA A 440 -21.83 -8.77 9.73
C ALA A 440 -21.74 -9.75 8.54
N PRO A 441 -20.83 -9.54 7.57
CA PRO A 441 -20.77 -10.42 6.41
C PRO A 441 -20.31 -11.82 6.83
N SER A 442 -21.03 -12.84 6.33
CA SER A 442 -20.67 -14.24 6.55
C SER A 442 -19.36 -14.58 5.82
N TYR A 443 -18.71 -15.68 6.22
CA TYR A 443 -17.54 -16.19 5.50
C TYR A 443 -17.86 -16.48 4.02
N TYR A 444 -19.06 -17.01 3.76
CA TYR A 444 -19.55 -17.25 2.39
C TYR A 444 -19.73 -15.93 1.62
N THR A 445 -20.27 -14.90 2.25
CA THR A 445 -20.40 -13.56 1.65
C THR A 445 -19.04 -13.01 1.24
N LEU A 446 -18.07 -13.04 2.15
CA LEU A 446 -16.70 -12.60 1.89
C LEU A 446 -16.03 -13.40 0.76
N LYS A 447 -16.23 -14.73 0.74
CA LYS A 447 -15.63 -15.62 -0.26
C LYS A 447 -16.24 -15.47 -1.66
N ASN A 448 -17.40 -14.84 -1.78
CA ASN A 448 -18.04 -14.50 -3.06
C ASN A 448 -17.83 -13.05 -3.49
N ASP A 449 -17.18 -12.22 -2.67
CA ASP A 449 -16.83 -10.86 -3.04
C ASP A 449 -15.45 -10.81 -3.69
N ASP A 450 -15.39 -10.28 -4.90
CA ASP A 450 -14.17 -10.25 -5.72
C ASP A 450 -13.10 -9.33 -5.13
N GLY A 451 -13.51 -8.19 -4.57
CA GLY A 451 -12.62 -7.27 -3.87
C GLY A 451 -11.98 -7.94 -2.66
N VAL A 452 -12.77 -8.61 -1.83
CA VAL A 452 -12.26 -9.29 -0.63
C VAL A 452 -11.31 -10.44 -1.01
N ARG A 453 -11.66 -11.24 -2.02
CA ARG A 453 -10.76 -12.28 -2.55
C ARG A 453 -9.45 -11.68 -3.05
N LEU A 454 -9.51 -10.55 -3.75
CA LEU A 454 -8.33 -9.83 -4.21
C LEU A 454 -7.49 -9.35 -3.02
N PHE A 455 -8.08 -8.71 -2.01
CA PHE A 455 -7.36 -8.29 -0.80
C PHE A 455 -6.64 -9.46 -0.12
N VAL A 456 -7.34 -10.59 0.08
CA VAL A 456 -6.76 -11.81 0.67
C VAL A 456 -5.63 -12.35 -0.19
N ARG A 457 -5.72 -12.25 -1.51
CA ARG A 457 -4.65 -12.67 -2.43
C ARG A 457 -3.42 -11.75 -2.36
N LEU A 458 -3.60 -10.44 -2.22
CA LEU A 458 -2.50 -9.51 -1.99
C LEU A 458 -1.78 -9.80 -0.67
N LEU A 459 -2.52 -10.11 0.40
CA LEU A 459 -1.95 -10.57 1.67
C LEU A 459 -1.16 -11.86 1.49
N TYR A 460 -1.79 -12.89 0.91
CA TYR A 460 -1.17 -14.19 0.68
C TYR A 460 0.12 -14.09 -0.13
N ALA A 461 0.09 -13.41 -1.29
CA ALA A 461 1.26 -13.25 -2.15
C ALA A 461 2.34 -12.35 -1.53
N GLY A 462 1.95 -11.31 -0.78
CA GLY A 462 2.91 -10.39 -0.13
C GLY A 462 3.65 -11.03 1.03
N MET A 463 3.00 -11.96 1.73
CA MET A 463 3.59 -12.74 2.82
C MET A 463 4.60 -13.79 2.31
N GLN A 464 4.57 -14.14 1.02
CA GLN A 464 5.52 -15.07 0.42
C GLN A 464 6.89 -14.42 0.16
N GLU A 465 7.95 -15.22 0.24
CA GLU A 465 9.36 -14.83 0.04
C GLU A 465 9.83 -14.84 -1.41
#